data_AF-A0A972ZNL2-F1
#
_entry.id   AF-A0A972ZNL2-F1
#
_cell.length_a   1.000
_cell.length_b   1.000
_cell.length_c   1.000
_cell.angle_alpha   90.00
_cell.angle_beta   90.00
_cell.angle_gamma   90.00
#
_symmetry.space_group_name_H-M   'P 1'
#
loop_
_entity.id
_entity.type
_entity.pdbx_description
1 polymer ?
#
loop_
_entity_poly.entity_id
_entity_poly.type
_entity_poly.pdbx_seq_one_letter_code
_entity_poly.pdbx_strand_id
1 'polypeptide(L)'
;MKTKFLVTPEHPDGWRIEDLLAEVQNDIIRRTQRIIDDTRPDARAVLNNNIEIMTLLSKCIEKALDSTRILNSLGPHQKGQPRIGVL
;
A
#
# COMPACT_ATOMS: atom_id res chain seq x y z
N MET A 1 -1.80 -15.30 14.18
CA MET A 1 -2.86 -14.57 13.46
C MET A 1 -2.46 -14.51 12.00
N LYS A 2 -3.29 -14.97 11.05
CA LYS A 2 -2.93 -15.00 9.63
C LYS A 2 -3.48 -13.76 8.93
N THR A 3 -2.61 -12.98 8.30
CA THR A 3 -3.03 -11.93 7.36
C THR A 3 -3.32 -12.56 6.00
N LYS A 4 -4.37 -12.11 5.32
CA LYS A 4 -4.74 -12.65 4.01
C LYS A 4 -3.74 -12.27 2.91
N PHE A 5 -3.23 -11.04 2.96
CA PHE A 5 -2.43 -10.46 1.88
C PHE A 5 -0.98 -10.23 2.26
N LEU A 6 -0.70 -9.87 3.51
CA LEU A 6 0.62 -9.43 3.92
C LEU A 6 1.56 -10.60 4.20
N VAL A 7 2.86 -10.36 4.01
CA VAL A 7 3.92 -11.32 4.33
C VAL A 7 3.98 -11.57 5.84
N THR A 8 3.96 -12.84 6.22
CA THR A 8 4.18 -13.31 7.60
C THR A 8 5.01 -14.59 7.58
N PRO A 9 5.54 -15.09 8.72
CA PRO A 9 6.21 -16.38 8.75
C PRO A 9 5.37 -17.54 8.17
N GLU A 10 4.04 -17.47 8.33
CA GLU A 10 3.07 -18.46 7.83
C GLU A 10 2.55 -18.17 6.41
N HIS A 11 2.96 -17.03 5.82
CA HIS A 11 2.57 -16.58 4.48
C HIS A 11 3.76 -15.86 3.82
N PRO A 12 4.85 -16.58 3.51
CA PRO A 12 6.10 -15.99 3.02
C PRO A 12 5.99 -15.39 1.61
N ASP A 13 4.98 -15.80 0.85
CA ASP A 13 4.60 -15.34 -0.48
C ASP A 13 3.63 -14.15 -0.47
N GLY A 14 3.32 -13.62 0.73
CA GLY A 14 2.51 -12.41 0.87
C GLY A 14 3.20 -11.14 0.38
N TRP A 15 2.40 -10.08 0.25
CA TRP A 15 2.86 -8.77 -0.18
C TRP A 15 3.44 -7.96 0.98
N ARG A 16 4.43 -7.12 0.69
CA ARG A 16 4.71 -5.97 1.58
C ARG A 16 3.61 -4.93 1.41
N ILE A 17 3.42 -4.09 2.43
CA ILE A 17 2.36 -3.08 2.42
C ILE A 17 2.60 -2.09 1.27
N GLU A 18 3.84 -1.61 1.11
CA GLU A 18 4.22 -0.68 0.05
C GLU A 18 3.93 -1.24 -1.35
N ASP A 19 4.22 -2.52 -1.58
CA ASP A 19 4.01 -3.16 -2.89
C ASP A 19 2.52 -3.35 -3.17
N LEU A 20 1.75 -3.79 -2.18
CA LEU A 20 0.30 -3.97 -2.32
C LEU A 20 -0.39 -2.63 -2.62
N LEU A 21 -0.02 -1.58 -1.90
CA LEU A 21 -0.61 -0.24 -2.10
C LEU A 21 -0.21 0.35 -3.46
N ALA A 22 1.03 0.12 -3.92
CA ALA A 22 1.47 0.53 -5.25
C ALA A 22 0.65 -0.16 -6.36
N GLU A 23 0.37 -1.46 -6.23
CA GLU A 23 -0.49 -2.16 -7.20
C GLU A 23 -1.92 -1.63 -7.23
N VAL A 24 -2.51 -1.34 -6.06
CA VAL A 24 -3.82 -0.70 -5.99
C VAL A 24 -3.81 0.68 -6.64
N GLN A 25 -2.76 1.48 -6.41
CA GLN A 25 -2.62 2.79 -7.03
C GLN A 25 -2.52 2.68 -8.57
N ASN A 26 -1.74 1.73 -9.08
CA ASN A 26 -1.60 1.46 -10.51
C ASN A 26 -2.94 1.11 -11.17
N ASP A 27 -3.77 0.29 -10.52
CA ASP A 27 -5.10 -0.05 -11.02
C ASP A 27 -6.05 1.14 -11.05
N ILE A 28 -5.98 2.03 -10.06
CA ILE A 28 -6.77 3.27 -10.05
C ILE A 28 -6.34 4.19 -11.18
N ILE A 29 -5.04 4.33 -11.45
CA ILE A 29 -4.53 5.12 -12.58
C ILE A 29 -5.11 4.60 -13.90
N ARG A 30 -5.01 3.29 -14.15
CA ARG A 30 -5.52 2.65 -15.39
C ARG A 30 -7.02 2.87 -15.56
N ARG A 31 -7.80 2.80 -14.47
CA ARG A 31 -9.25 3.08 -14.51
C ARG A 31 -9.55 4.56 -14.75
N THR A 32 -8.80 5.45 -14.12
CA THR A 32 -8.96 6.89 -14.21
C THR A 32 -8.67 7.43 -15.60
N GLN A 33 -7.66 6.86 -16.28
CA GLN A 33 -7.35 7.19 -17.68
C GLN A 33 -8.55 7.01 -18.62
N ARG A 34 -9.47 6.07 -18.33
CA ARG A 34 -10.65 5.83 -19.17
C ARG A 34 -11.73 6.91 -19.10
N ILE A 35 -11.65 7.81 -18.11
CA ILE A 35 -12.68 8.84 -17.85
C ILE A 35 -12.11 10.27 -17.86
N ILE A 36 -10.82 10.45 -18.20
CA ILE A 36 -10.14 11.74 -18.05
C ILE A 36 -10.72 12.85 -18.94
N ASP A 37 -11.19 12.49 -20.14
CA ASP A 37 -11.80 13.40 -21.12
C ASP A 37 -13.33 13.47 -21.01
N ASP A 38 -13.95 12.75 -20.07
CA ASP A 38 -15.39 12.79 -19.87
C ASP A 38 -15.78 14.03 -19.07
N THR A 39 -16.46 14.97 -19.73
CA THR A 39 -16.81 16.28 -19.17
C THR A 39 -18.11 16.26 -18.38
N ARG A 40 -18.82 15.12 -18.29
CA ARG A 40 -20.07 15.05 -17.53
C ARG A 40 -19.79 15.26 -16.02
N PRO A 41 -20.67 15.94 -15.27
CA PRO A 41 -20.41 16.29 -13.87
C PRO A 41 -20.10 15.09 -12.96
N ASP A 42 -20.80 13.97 -13.19
CA ASP A 42 -20.61 12.69 -12.49
C ASP A 42 -19.23 12.09 -12.78
N ALA A 43 -18.82 12.06 -14.05
CA ALA A 43 -17.48 11.59 -14.42
C ALA A 43 -16.37 12.46 -13.81
N ARG A 44 -16.57 13.78 -13.79
CA ARG A 44 -15.63 14.72 -13.17
C ARG A 44 -15.52 14.54 -11.66
N ALA A 45 -16.63 14.27 -10.98
CA ALA A 45 -16.63 13.96 -9.55
C ALA A 45 -15.84 12.66 -9.26
N VAL A 46 -16.03 11.61 -10.06
CA VAL A 46 -15.27 10.35 -9.92
C VAL A 46 -13.78 10.56 -10.17
N LEU A 47 -13.42 11.33 -11.21
CA LEU A 47 -12.03 11.69 -11.50
C LEU A 47 -11.37 12.39 -10.31
N ASN A 48 -12.05 13.40 -9.72
CA ASN A 48 -11.54 14.12 -8.56
C ASN A 48 -11.33 13.20 -7.36
N ASN A 49 -12.29 12.31 -7.07
CA ASN A 49 -12.16 11.33 -5.99
C ASN A 49 -10.95 10.40 -6.22
N ASN A 50 -10.76 9.92 -7.45
CA ASN A 50 -9.62 9.05 -7.76
C ASN A 50 -8.28 9.77 -7.57
N ILE A 51 -8.18 11.06 -7.96
CA ILE A 51 -6.98 11.87 -7.73
C ILE A 51 -6.68 12.02 -6.24
N GLU A 52 -7.71 12.26 -5.42
CA GLU A 52 -7.56 12.34 -3.97
C GLU A 52 -7.13 11.00 -3.36
N ILE A 53 -7.77 9.90 -3.75
CA ILE A 53 -7.39 8.54 -3.31
C ILE A 53 -5.94 8.24 -3.68
N MET A 54 -5.51 8.54 -4.92
CA MET A 54 -4.12 8.33 -5.34
C MET A 54 -3.15 9.14 -4.49
N THR A 55 -3.51 10.38 -4.12
CA THR A 55 -2.69 11.22 -3.24
C THR A 55 -2.55 10.61 -1.84
N LEU A 56 -3.65 10.07 -1.30
CA LEU A 56 -3.64 9.37 0.00
C LEU A 56 -2.81 8.07 -0.07
N LEU A 57 -2.95 7.30 -1.15
CA LEU A 57 -2.16 6.09 -1.37
C LEU A 57 -0.66 6.39 -1.43
N SER A 58 -0.23 7.46 -2.11
CA SER A 58 1.18 7.88 -2.11
C SER A 58 1.70 8.12 -0.70
N LYS A 59 0.93 8.84 0.14
CA LYS A 59 1.30 9.06 1.56
C LYS A 59 1.37 7.75 2.34
N CYS A 60 0.44 6.83 2.11
CA CYS A 60 0.47 5.52 2.76
C CYS A 60 1.69 4.69 2.33
N ILE A 61 2.05 4.70 1.04
CA ILE A 61 3.24 4.03 0.50
C ILE A 61 4.51 4.60 1.15
N GLU A 62 4.64 5.92 1.23
CA GLU A 62 5.77 6.57 1.90
C GLU A 62 5.89 6.14 3.38
N LYS A 63 4.76 6.07 4.10
CA LYS A 63 4.76 5.58 5.50
C LYS A 63 5.08 4.10 5.62
N ALA A 64 4.65 3.28 4.68
CA ALA A 64 4.99 1.85 4.65
C ALA A 64 6.50 1.67 4.41
N LEU A 65 7.07 2.39 3.44
CA LEU A 65 8.50 2.39 3.17
C LEU A 65 9.32 2.86 4.37
N ASP A 66 8.90 3.94 5.03
CA ASP A 66 9.56 4.43 6.24
C ASP A 66 9.48 3.42 7.39
N SER A 67 8.33 2.75 7.55
CA SER A 67 8.16 1.68 8.54
C SER A 67 9.12 0.50 8.27
N THR A 68 9.24 0.08 7.01
CA THR A 68 10.20 -0.95 6.58
C THR A 68 11.64 -0.52 6.86
N ARG A 69 11.98 0.75 6.57
CA ARG A 69 13.30 1.32 6.87
C ARG A 69 13.60 1.31 8.37
N ILE A 70 12.65 1.74 9.20
CA ILE A 70 12.77 1.71 10.67
C ILE A 70 12.98 0.28 11.16
N LEU A 71 12.16 -0.67 10.72
CA LEU A 71 12.30 -2.08 11.09
C LEU A 71 13.65 -2.69 10.71
N ASN A 72 14.19 -2.32 9.55
CA ASN A 72 15.49 -2.80 9.10
C ASN A 72 16.65 -2.15 9.87
N SER A 73 16.46 -0.92 10.40
CA SER A 73 17.45 -0.26 11.25
C SER A 73 17.63 -0.92 12.62
N LEU A 74 16.64 -1.69 13.09
CA LEU A 74 16.71 -2.47 14.33
C LEU A 74 17.54 -3.76 14.20
N GLY A 75 18.08 -4.04 13.01
CA GLY A 75 18.86 -5.24 12.72
C GLY A 75 18.05 -6.37 12.07
N PRO A 76 18.71 -7.50 11.77
CA PRO A 76 18.07 -8.64 11.12
C PRO A 76 17.05 -9.30 12.05
N HIS A 77 16.06 -9.96 11.47
CA HIS A 77 15.12 -10.77 12.23
C HIS A 77 15.86 -11.94 12.91
N GLN A 78 15.61 -12.12 14.21
CA GLN A 78 16.12 -13.26 14.98
C GLN A 78 14.95 -14.10 15.48
N LYS A 79 15.04 -15.43 15.29
CA LYS A 79 13.97 -16.36 15.68
C LYS A 79 13.74 -16.28 17.19
N GLY A 80 12.51 -16.02 17.61
CA GLY A 80 12.15 -15.87 19.02
C GLY A 80 12.50 -14.51 19.64
N GLN A 81 13.02 -13.55 18.88
CA GLN A 81 13.23 -12.18 19.32
C GLN A 81 12.55 -11.21 18.34
N PRO A 82 11.30 -10.79 18.61
CA PRO A 82 10.61 -9.83 17.76
C PRO A 82 11.36 -8.49 17.76
N ARG A 83 11.52 -7.88 16.58
CA ARG A 83 12.10 -6.54 16.44
C ARG A 83 11.20 -5.47 17.07
N ILE A 84 9.88 -5.63 16.90
CA ILE A 84 8.81 -4.82 17.47
C ILE A 84 7.65 -5.78 17.79
N GLY A 85 6.96 -5.55 18.91
CA GLY A 85 5.83 -6.36 19.38
C GLY A 85 6.17 -7.18 20.62
N VAL A 86 5.16 -7.89 21.13
CA VAL A 86 5.30 -8.83 22.26
C VAL A 86 5.26 -10.26 21.73
N LEU A 87 5.97 -11.16 22.41
CA LEU A 87 6.02 -12.60 22.12
C LEU A 87 4.69 -13.29 22.42
#